data_AF-A0A3M1IL07-F1
#
_entry.id   AF-A0A3M1IL07-F1
#
_cell.length_a   1.000
_cell.length_b   1.000
_cell.length_c   1.000
_cell.angle_alpha   90.00
_cell.angle_beta   90.00
_cell.angle_gamma   90.00
#
_symmetry.space_group_name_H-M   'P 1'
#
loop_
_entity.id
_entity.type
_entity.pdbx_description
1 polymer ?
#
loop_
_entity_poly.entity_id
_entity_poly.type
_entity_poly.pdbx_seq_one_letter_code
_entity_poly.pdbx_strand_id
1 'polypeptide(L)'
;MTAPFDETEFIDPDTFDETASQTPGSPAVPRIPPRPEELDSRLSDTEQRLAELTRKKEELERARAAMEELRRRRREFETGREELLAALPKGIALLEKAEFETRRRAEQMKRALEDLRERLQAVEAIDEERWDEENHSVELSRALGIIEDARREWNAARLKWEFLDGASPEPAPSPATGAKTPAWSELGFWQLCRIGLAFSLPVAVVGLAAVVLLGLVLWRG
;
A
#
# COMPACT_ATOMS: atom_id res chain seq x y z
N MET A 1 -13.38 3.93 40.13
CA MET A 1 -13.91 5.24 40.54
C MET A 1 -14.26 6.01 39.28
N THR A 2 -15.49 5.86 38.82
CA THR A 2 -16.08 6.51 37.65
C THR A 2 -17.02 7.59 38.17
N ALA A 3 -16.76 8.85 37.82
CA ALA A 3 -17.68 9.94 38.12
C ALA A 3 -18.93 9.81 37.23
N PRO A 4 -20.15 9.96 37.77
CA PRO A 4 -21.37 9.98 36.97
C PRO A 4 -21.47 11.29 36.19
N PHE A 5 -21.90 11.19 34.93
CA PHE A 5 -22.23 12.33 34.08
C PHE A 5 -23.46 13.07 34.66
N ASP A 6 -23.34 14.39 34.73
CA ASP A 6 -24.39 15.32 35.15
C ASP A 6 -25.34 15.56 33.97
N GLU A 7 -26.57 15.03 34.07
CA GLU A 7 -27.61 15.06 33.03
C GLU A 7 -28.60 16.23 33.22
N THR A 8 -28.26 17.29 33.98
CA THR A 8 -29.24 18.34 34.34
C THR A 8 -28.88 19.78 34.00
N GLU A 9 -28.35 20.05 32.80
CA GLU A 9 -28.22 21.44 32.31
C GLU A 9 -28.71 21.61 30.86
N PHE A 10 -29.95 21.21 30.62
CA PHE A 10 -30.75 21.71 29.49
C PHE A 10 -31.74 22.72 30.07
N ILE A 11 -31.35 23.99 30.06
CA ILE A 11 -32.23 25.11 30.40
C ILE A 11 -33.03 25.43 29.14
N ASP A 12 -34.28 24.97 29.07
CA ASP A 12 -35.26 25.46 28.10
C ASP A 12 -35.59 26.92 28.45
N PRO A 13 -35.29 27.91 27.58
CA PRO A 13 -35.65 29.29 27.81
C PRO A 13 -36.95 29.57 27.07
N ASP A 14 -38.06 28.92 27.42
CA ASP A 14 -39.41 29.30 26.96
C ASP A 14 -40.50 28.56 27.72
N THR A 15 -40.66 28.88 29.01
CA THR A 15 -41.94 28.72 29.71
C THR A 15 -42.22 30.03 30.45
N PHE A 16 -42.77 31.00 29.73
CA PHE A 16 -43.33 32.18 30.35
C PHE A 16 -44.69 31.83 30.96
N ASP A 17 -44.75 31.98 32.28
CA ASP A 17 -45.93 31.90 33.13
C ASP A 17 -47.14 32.65 32.55
N GLU A 18 -48.20 31.90 32.27
CA GLU A 18 -49.54 32.43 32.11
C GLU A 18 -50.24 32.33 33.47
N THR A 19 -50.17 33.37 34.30
CA THR A 19 -51.32 33.81 35.13
C THR A 19 -51.12 35.15 35.85
N ALA A 20 -52.15 35.99 35.67
CA ALA A 20 -52.65 37.06 36.54
C ALA A 20 -51.82 38.36 36.69
N SER A 21 -52.33 39.45 36.11
CA SER A 21 -53.08 40.46 36.90
C SER A 21 -53.66 41.55 36.00
N GLN A 22 -54.99 41.64 35.99
CA GLN A 22 -55.72 42.85 35.64
C GLN A 22 -55.41 43.94 36.67
N THR A 23 -55.11 45.16 36.21
CA THR A 23 -55.21 46.40 37.01
C THR A 23 -55.53 47.56 36.06
N PRO A 24 -56.40 48.52 36.47
CA PRO A 24 -57.18 49.35 35.56
C PRO A 24 -56.54 50.71 35.27
N GLY A 25 -56.99 51.34 34.17
CA GLY A 25 -56.94 52.80 33.99
C GLY A 25 -55.54 53.40 33.81
N SER A 26 -55.08 53.44 32.56
CA SER A 26 -54.10 54.46 32.13
C SER A 26 -54.81 55.42 31.17
N PRO A 27 -54.61 56.75 31.31
CA PRO A 27 -55.38 57.74 30.58
C PRO A 27 -55.12 57.60 29.08
N ALA A 28 -56.18 57.70 28.29
CA ALA A 28 -56.11 57.73 26.84
C ALA A 28 -55.23 58.91 26.40
N VAL A 29 -53.96 58.62 26.11
CA VAL A 29 -53.10 59.51 25.32
C VAL A 29 -53.78 59.63 23.96
N PRO A 30 -54.10 60.84 23.46
CA PRO A 30 -54.65 60.99 22.13
C PRO A 30 -53.64 60.39 21.15
N ARG A 31 -54.04 59.32 20.46
CA ARG A 31 -53.29 58.73 19.34
C ARG A 31 -53.29 59.75 18.21
N ILE A 32 -52.36 60.69 18.29
CA ILE A 32 -51.91 61.47 17.14
C ILE A 32 -51.27 60.45 16.20
N PRO A 33 -51.68 60.35 14.93
CA PRO A 33 -51.01 59.48 13.97
C PRO A 33 -49.53 59.89 13.91
N PRO A 34 -48.58 58.95 13.99
CA PRO A 34 -47.16 59.27 13.85
C PRO A 34 -46.98 60.03 12.54
N ARG A 35 -46.25 61.15 12.60
CA ARG A 35 -45.95 61.93 11.40
C ARG A 35 -45.09 61.05 10.47
N PRO A 36 -45.32 61.08 9.15
CA PRO A 36 -44.62 60.22 8.19
C PRO A 36 -43.07 60.23 8.37
N GLU A 37 -42.50 61.38 8.70
CA GLU A 37 -41.06 61.58 8.87
C GLU A 37 -40.43 60.78 10.05
N GLU A 38 -41.18 60.54 11.13
CA GLU A 38 -40.68 59.74 12.27
C GLU A 38 -40.72 58.24 11.99
N LEU A 39 -41.54 57.80 11.04
CA LEU A 39 -41.59 56.40 10.60
C LEU A 39 -40.43 56.10 9.66
N ASP A 40 -40.12 57.02 8.73
CA ASP A 40 -39.01 56.88 7.80
C ASP A 40 -37.65 56.85 8.52
N SER A 41 -37.46 57.68 9.55
CA SER A 41 -36.24 57.64 10.36
C SER A 41 -36.09 56.31 11.10
N ARG A 42 -37.17 55.80 11.73
CA ARG A 42 -37.15 54.48 12.37
C ARG A 42 -36.91 53.34 11.39
N LEU A 43 -37.49 53.40 10.19
CA LEU A 43 -37.22 52.42 9.12
C LEU A 43 -35.74 52.45 8.74
N SER A 44 -35.18 53.63 8.49
CA SER A 44 -33.75 53.77 8.16
C SER A 44 -32.82 53.26 9.26
N ASP A 45 -33.15 53.52 10.54
CA ASP A 45 -32.40 53.00 11.69
C ASP A 45 -32.49 51.47 11.77
N THR A 46 -33.65 50.88 11.49
CA THR A 46 -33.81 49.42 11.45
C THR A 46 -33.08 48.78 10.28
N GLU A 47 -33.07 49.41 9.10
CA GLU A 47 -32.31 48.96 7.93
C GLU A 47 -30.80 49.00 8.20
N GLN A 48 -30.31 50.07 8.83
CA GLN A 48 -28.90 50.16 9.25
C GLN A 48 -28.54 49.08 10.27
N ARG A 49 -29.40 48.83 11.27
CA ARG A 49 -29.19 47.76 12.24
C ARG A 49 -29.21 46.37 11.59
N LEU A 50 -30.08 46.15 10.60
CA LEU A 50 -30.08 44.91 9.81
C LEU A 50 -28.80 44.76 8.99
N ALA A 51 -28.32 45.82 8.36
CA ALA A 51 -27.06 45.82 7.62
C ALA A 51 -25.85 45.54 8.54
N GLU A 52 -25.84 46.09 9.75
CA GLU A 52 -24.80 45.82 10.74
C GLU A 52 -24.85 44.37 11.24
N LEU A 53 -26.05 43.86 11.53
CA LEU A 53 -26.24 42.47 11.97
C LEU A 53 -25.87 41.46 10.88
N THR A 54 -26.19 41.74 9.62
CA THR A 54 -25.81 40.87 8.49
C THR A 54 -24.30 40.83 8.29
N ARG A 55 -23.62 41.98 8.39
CA ARG A 55 -22.14 42.01 8.37
C ARG A 55 -21.53 41.18 9.50
N LYS A 56 -22.03 41.35 10.73
CA LYS A 56 -21.57 40.56 11.89
C LYS A 56 -21.83 39.07 11.71
N LYS A 57 -22.98 38.68 11.13
CA LYS A 57 -23.28 37.28 10.80
C LYS A 57 -22.28 36.71 9.78
N GLU A 58 -21.99 37.45 8.71
CA GLU A 58 -21.06 37.01 7.67
C GLU A 58 -19.63 36.84 8.22
N GLU A 59 -19.17 37.75 9.09
CA GLU A 59 -17.88 37.60 9.80
C GLU A 59 -17.85 36.35 10.68
N LEU A 60 -18.93 36.07 11.39
CA LEU A 60 -19.05 34.91 12.26
C LEU A 60 -19.11 33.61 11.46
N GLU A 61 -19.79 33.60 10.31
CA GLU A 61 -19.78 32.46 9.37
C GLU A 61 -18.39 32.21 8.79
N ARG A 62 -17.64 33.25 8.40
CA ARG A 62 -16.26 33.09 7.94
C ARG A 62 -15.35 32.54 9.05
N ALA A 63 -15.48 33.07 10.27
CA ALA A 63 -14.72 32.57 11.42
C ALA A 63 -15.06 31.11 11.73
N ARG A 64 -16.35 30.73 11.63
CA ARG A 64 -16.82 29.36 11.79
C ARG A 64 -16.23 28.44 10.72
N ALA A 65 -16.29 28.84 9.45
CA ALA A 65 -15.72 28.06 8.34
C ALA A 65 -14.21 27.84 8.52
N ALA A 66 -13.47 28.86 8.96
CA ALA A 66 -12.04 28.73 9.26
C ALA A 66 -11.77 27.72 10.39
N MET A 67 -12.58 27.73 11.46
CA MET A 67 -12.45 26.78 12.57
C MET A 67 -12.81 25.35 12.15
N GLU A 68 -13.82 25.18 11.31
CA GLU A 68 -14.19 23.87 10.77
C GLU A 68 -13.11 23.27 9.88
N GLU A 69 -12.48 24.09 9.02
CA GLU A 69 -11.34 23.68 8.19
C GLU A 69 -10.13 23.29 9.05
N LEU A 70 -9.80 24.05 10.10
CA LEU A 70 -8.74 23.70 11.05
C LEU A 70 -9.03 22.37 11.75
N ARG A 71 -10.28 22.14 12.19
CA ARG A 71 -10.69 20.86 12.79
C ARG A 71 -10.60 19.71 11.81
N ARG A 72 -10.93 19.93 10.54
CA ARG A 72 -10.77 18.93 9.49
C ARG A 72 -9.29 18.55 9.32
N ARG A 73 -8.42 19.54 9.12
CA ARG A 73 -6.97 19.31 8.98
C ARG A 73 -6.35 18.63 10.20
N ARG A 74 -6.81 19.02 11.40
CA ARG A 74 -6.35 18.39 12.64
C ARG A 74 -6.72 16.91 12.69
N ARG A 75 -7.94 16.55 12.30
CA ARG A 75 -8.38 15.15 12.22
C ARG A 75 -7.57 14.37 11.19
N GLU A 76 -7.40 14.91 9.98
CA GLU A 76 -6.59 14.28 8.93
C GLU A 76 -5.14 14.05 9.40
N PHE A 77 -4.54 15.03 10.11
CA PHE A 77 -3.22 14.89 10.71
C PHE A 77 -3.17 13.81 11.79
N GLU A 78 -4.14 13.78 12.70
CA GLU A 78 -4.18 12.78 13.79
C GLU A 78 -4.34 11.37 13.23
N THR A 79 -5.28 11.18 12.30
CA THR A 79 -5.47 9.89 11.62
C THR A 79 -4.21 9.47 10.87
N GLY A 80 -3.64 10.34 10.03
CA GLY A 80 -2.42 10.02 9.30
C GLY A 80 -1.23 9.73 10.22
N ARG A 81 -1.11 10.44 11.35
CA ARG A 81 -0.09 10.19 12.35
C ARG A 81 -0.27 8.83 13.02
N GLU A 82 -1.49 8.46 13.40
CA GLU A 82 -1.78 7.14 13.99
C GLU A 82 -1.51 5.99 13.02
N GLU A 83 -1.91 6.16 11.75
CA GLU A 83 -1.62 5.20 10.68
C GLU A 83 -0.11 5.00 10.50
N LEU A 84 0.67 6.09 10.43
CA LEU A 84 2.12 6.02 10.28
C LEU A 84 2.80 5.45 11.53
N LEU A 85 2.35 5.80 12.73
CA LEU A 85 2.86 5.22 13.97
C LEU A 85 2.57 3.72 14.07
N ALA A 86 1.49 3.22 13.45
CA ALA A 86 1.19 1.80 13.40
C ALA A 86 1.94 1.06 12.27
N ALA A 87 2.18 1.71 11.13
CA ALA A 87 2.79 1.11 9.95
C ALA A 87 4.32 1.14 9.95
N LEU A 88 4.93 2.27 10.31
CA LEU A 88 6.39 2.46 10.24
C LEU A 88 7.17 1.44 11.09
N PRO A 89 6.82 1.14 12.35
CA PRO A 89 7.57 0.17 13.14
C PRO A 89 7.56 -1.23 12.50
N LYS A 90 6.44 -1.63 11.89
CA LYS A 90 6.33 -2.91 11.17
C LYS A 90 7.19 -2.91 9.92
N GLY A 91 7.18 -1.82 9.15
CA GLY A 91 8.01 -1.64 7.97
C GLY A 91 9.51 -1.69 8.29
N ILE A 92 9.92 -1.00 9.37
CA ILE A 92 11.30 -1.02 9.87
C ILE A 92 11.71 -2.45 10.25
N ALA A 93 10.90 -3.15 11.04
CA ALA A 93 11.21 -4.53 11.45
C ALA A 93 11.34 -5.49 10.26
N LEU A 94 10.52 -5.34 9.23
CA LEU A 94 10.63 -6.13 7.99
C LEU A 94 11.91 -5.81 7.22
N LEU A 95 12.28 -4.54 7.12
CA LEU A 95 13.51 -4.10 6.48
C LEU A 95 14.75 -4.61 7.23
N GLU A 96 14.79 -4.49 8.54
CA GLU A 96 15.89 -5.00 9.37
C GLU A 96 16.05 -6.52 9.22
N LYS A 97 14.94 -7.26 9.18
CA LYS A 97 14.97 -8.71 8.91
C LYS A 97 15.52 -9.02 7.53
N ALA A 98 15.04 -8.33 6.49
CA ALA A 98 15.51 -8.52 5.12
C ALA A 98 17.00 -8.17 4.96
N GLU A 99 17.45 -7.09 5.62
CA GLU A 99 18.85 -6.71 5.68
C GLU A 99 19.70 -7.81 6.34
N PHE A 100 19.26 -8.30 7.50
CA PHE A 100 19.97 -9.36 8.23
C PHE A 100 20.05 -10.66 7.40
N GLU A 101 18.96 -11.07 6.77
CA GLU A 101 18.93 -12.26 5.90
C GLU A 101 19.88 -12.09 4.70
N THR A 102 19.91 -10.90 4.10
CA THR A 102 20.80 -10.59 2.98
C THR A 102 22.27 -10.60 3.41
N ARG A 103 22.61 -9.98 4.54
CA ARG A 103 23.96 -10.02 5.11
C ARG A 103 24.42 -11.44 5.41
N ARG A 104 23.56 -12.23 6.07
CA ARG A 104 23.83 -13.65 6.36
C ARG A 104 24.00 -14.47 5.08
N ARG A 105 23.21 -14.22 4.03
CA ARG A 105 23.35 -14.89 2.73
C ARG A 105 24.68 -14.52 2.06
N ALA A 106 25.08 -13.25 2.12
CA ALA A 106 26.36 -12.79 1.61
C ALA A 106 27.55 -13.41 2.36
N GLU A 107 27.47 -13.55 3.69
CA GLU A 107 28.50 -14.26 4.47
C GLU A 107 28.60 -15.74 4.09
N GLN A 108 27.47 -16.42 3.90
CA GLN A 108 27.47 -17.80 3.43
C GLN A 108 28.06 -17.94 2.02
N MET A 109 27.77 -16.97 1.14
CA MET A 109 28.37 -16.91 -0.20
C MET A 109 29.88 -16.74 -0.11
N LYS A 110 30.34 -15.83 0.74
CA LYS A 110 31.77 -15.58 0.96
C LYS A 110 32.49 -16.86 1.42
N ARG A 111 31.93 -17.61 2.37
CA ARG A 111 32.49 -18.90 2.80
C ARG A 111 32.58 -19.89 1.65
N ALA A 112 31.49 -20.07 0.89
CA ALA A 112 31.51 -20.95 -0.28
C ALA A 112 32.55 -20.53 -1.33
N LEU A 113 32.77 -19.22 -1.54
CA LEU A 113 33.82 -18.72 -2.43
C LEU A 113 35.23 -19.02 -1.91
N GLU A 114 35.46 -18.92 -0.60
CA GLU A 114 36.72 -19.27 0.04
C GLU A 114 36.98 -20.78 -0.08
N ASP A 115 35.99 -21.60 0.25
CA ASP A 115 36.07 -23.06 0.13
C ASP A 115 36.38 -23.49 -1.32
N LEU A 116 35.66 -22.94 -2.30
CA LEU A 116 35.89 -23.26 -3.72
C LEU A 116 37.27 -22.82 -4.21
N ARG A 117 37.80 -21.69 -3.73
CA ARG A 117 39.16 -21.24 -4.06
C ARG A 117 40.22 -22.15 -3.47
N GLU A 118 40.02 -22.61 -2.23
CA GLU A 118 40.92 -23.58 -1.60
C GLU A 118 40.93 -24.90 -2.38
N ARG A 119 39.76 -25.41 -2.78
CA ARG A 119 39.67 -26.62 -3.62
C ARG A 119 40.33 -26.44 -4.98
N LEU A 120 40.15 -25.28 -5.62
CA LEU A 120 40.82 -24.97 -6.88
C LEU A 120 42.34 -24.98 -6.72
N GLN A 121 42.86 -24.30 -5.70
CA GLN A 121 44.29 -24.26 -5.41
C GLN A 121 44.85 -25.66 -5.13
N ALA A 122 44.11 -26.50 -4.40
CA ALA A 122 44.52 -27.87 -4.13
C ALA A 122 44.62 -28.71 -5.41
N VAL A 123 43.69 -28.53 -6.36
CA VAL A 123 43.73 -29.19 -7.68
C VAL A 123 44.87 -28.66 -8.53
N GLU A 124 45.10 -27.34 -8.57
CA GLU A 124 46.20 -26.71 -9.30
C GLU A 124 47.59 -27.09 -8.75
N ALA A 125 47.67 -27.44 -7.46
CA ALA A 125 48.91 -27.87 -6.83
C ALA A 125 49.28 -29.33 -7.13
N ILE A 126 48.43 -30.09 -7.82
CA ILE A 126 48.73 -31.45 -8.27
C ILE A 126 49.77 -31.35 -9.39
N ASP A 127 50.99 -31.82 -9.10
CA ASP A 127 52.12 -31.82 -10.02
C ASP A 127 52.62 -33.26 -10.20
N GLU A 128 52.16 -33.91 -11.27
CA GLU A 128 52.49 -35.30 -11.59
C GLU A 128 53.98 -35.48 -11.93
N GLU A 129 54.66 -34.43 -12.41
CA GLU A 129 56.07 -34.48 -12.82
C GLU A 129 57.02 -34.68 -11.63
N ARG A 130 56.55 -34.44 -10.41
CA ARG A 130 57.33 -34.58 -9.17
C ARG A 130 57.18 -35.95 -8.51
N TRP A 131 56.39 -36.86 -9.08
CA TRP A 131 56.11 -38.15 -8.45
C TRP A 131 57.21 -39.17 -8.75
N ASP A 132 57.74 -39.81 -7.71
CA ASP A 132 58.67 -40.92 -7.84
C ASP A 132 57.93 -42.22 -8.20
N GLU A 133 58.55 -43.10 -9.00
CA GLU A 133 57.96 -44.40 -9.39
C GLU A 133 57.57 -45.27 -8.19
N GLU A 134 58.34 -45.21 -7.10
CA GLU A 134 58.08 -45.96 -5.86
C GLU A 134 56.81 -45.50 -5.13
N ASN A 135 56.43 -44.22 -5.26
CA ASN A 135 55.31 -43.60 -4.55
C ASN A 135 54.12 -43.27 -5.47
N HIS A 136 54.23 -43.55 -6.76
CA HIS A 136 53.25 -43.17 -7.78
C HIS A 136 51.81 -43.61 -7.43
N SER A 137 51.62 -44.84 -6.93
CA SER A 137 50.29 -45.35 -6.58
C SER A 137 49.64 -44.59 -5.42
N VAL A 138 50.44 -44.14 -4.45
CA VAL A 138 49.99 -43.39 -3.28
C VAL A 138 49.65 -41.96 -3.66
N GLU A 139 50.53 -41.29 -4.40
CA GLU A 139 50.30 -39.91 -4.86
C GLU A 139 49.13 -39.83 -5.85
N LEU A 140 48.96 -40.81 -6.75
CA LEU A 140 47.78 -40.91 -7.61
C LEU A 140 46.49 -41.04 -6.80
N SER A 141 46.49 -41.91 -5.78
CA SER A 141 45.32 -42.08 -4.89
C SER A 141 44.99 -40.79 -4.14
N ARG A 142 46.01 -40.04 -3.70
CA ARG A 142 45.85 -38.73 -3.05
C ARG A 142 45.29 -37.70 -4.03
N ALA A 143 45.84 -37.59 -5.23
CA ALA A 143 45.37 -36.67 -6.27
C ALA A 143 43.91 -36.92 -6.65
N LEU A 144 43.51 -38.19 -6.82
CA LEU A 144 42.11 -38.56 -7.03
C LEU A 144 41.22 -38.15 -5.85
N GLY A 145 41.69 -38.28 -4.61
CA GLY A 145 40.99 -37.78 -3.43
C GLY A 145 40.74 -36.27 -3.46
N ILE A 146 41.75 -35.48 -3.81
CA ILE A 146 41.65 -34.02 -3.96
C ILE A 146 40.61 -33.64 -5.03
N ILE A 147 40.64 -34.32 -6.17
CA ILE A 147 39.69 -34.08 -7.27
C ILE A 147 38.26 -34.42 -6.84
N GLU A 148 38.05 -35.55 -6.15
CA GLU A 148 36.72 -35.95 -5.68
C GLU A 148 36.18 -35.01 -4.59
N ASP A 149 37.04 -34.51 -3.70
CA ASP A 149 36.67 -33.50 -2.71
C ASP A 149 36.26 -32.18 -3.39
N ALA A 150 37.02 -31.73 -4.39
CA ALA A 150 36.69 -30.54 -5.17
C ALA A 150 35.37 -30.70 -5.93
N ARG A 151 35.13 -31.87 -6.54
CA ARG A 151 33.87 -32.17 -7.25
C ARG A 151 32.67 -32.17 -6.30
N ARG A 152 32.81 -32.74 -5.11
CA ARG A 152 31.74 -32.74 -4.09
C ARG A 152 31.39 -31.33 -3.66
N GLU A 153 32.38 -30.49 -3.38
CA GLU A 153 32.15 -29.11 -2.96
C GLU A 153 31.51 -28.27 -4.07
N TRP A 154 31.98 -28.41 -5.31
CA TRP A 154 31.39 -27.75 -6.47
C TRP A 154 29.91 -28.12 -6.67
N ASN A 155 29.58 -29.40 -6.57
CA ASN A 155 28.20 -29.86 -6.70
C ASN A 155 27.31 -29.36 -5.55
N ALA A 156 27.83 -29.35 -4.32
CA ALA A 156 27.12 -28.79 -3.17
C ALA A 156 26.86 -27.29 -3.34
N ALA A 157 27.83 -26.53 -3.86
CA ALA A 157 27.70 -25.12 -4.15
C ALA A 157 26.64 -24.85 -5.23
N ARG A 158 26.61 -25.62 -6.32
CA ARG A 158 25.60 -25.48 -7.39
C ARG A 158 24.18 -25.70 -6.90
N LEU A 159 23.97 -26.73 -6.06
CA LEU A 159 22.66 -27.00 -5.45
C LEU A 159 22.18 -25.85 -4.55
N LYS A 160 23.11 -25.16 -3.88
CA LYS A 160 22.79 -24.04 -2.99
C LYS A 160 22.64 -22.71 -3.74
N TRP A 161 23.38 -22.54 -4.83
CA TRP A 161 23.53 -21.29 -5.58
C TRP A 161 23.20 -21.51 -7.05
N GLU A 162 21.90 -21.55 -7.37
CA GLU A 162 21.35 -21.88 -8.70
C GLU A 162 21.91 -21.02 -9.85
N PHE A 163 22.35 -19.78 -9.58
CA PHE A 163 22.96 -18.93 -10.61
C PHE A 163 24.32 -19.46 -11.11
N LEU A 164 24.96 -20.38 -10.39
CA LEU A 164 26.16 -21.09 -10.86
C LEU A 164 25.86 -22.02 -12.04
N ASP A 165 24.60 -22.36 -12.29
CA ASP A 165 24.16 -23.18 -13.44
C ASP A 165 24.00 -22.38 -14.74
N GLY A 166 24.34 -21.09 -14.74
CA GLY A 166 24.23 -20.23 -15.92
C GLY A 166 22.82 -19.70 -16.17
N ALA A 167 21.87 -20.00 -15.29
CA ALA A 167 20.65 -19.22 -15.18
C ALA A 167 21.04 -17.85 -14.64
N SER A 168 21.18 -16.86 -15.54
CA SER A 168 21.24 -15.46 -15.14
C SER A 168 20.14 -15.23 -14.11
N PRO A 169 20.41 -14.58 -12.96
CA PRO A 169 19.35 -14.16 -12.08
C PRO A 169 18.52 -13.15 -12.87
N GLU A 170 17.49 -13.63 -13.55
CA GLU A 170 16.37 -12.80 -13.95
C GLU A 170 15.99 -12.05 -12.67
N PRO A 171 15.94 -10.71 -12.69
CA PRO A 171 15.70 -9.94 -11.49
C PRO A 171 14.47 -10.53 -10.84
N ALA A 172 14.66 -11.15 -9.66
CA ALA A 172 13.56 -11.68 -8.88
C ALA A 172 12.50 -10.58 -8.86
N PRO A 173 11.25 -10.86 -9.24
CA PRO A 173 10.21 -9.86 -9.11
C PRO A 173 10.29 -9.39 -7.68
N SER A 174 10.69 -8.13 -7.50
CA SER A 174 10.62 -7.45 -6.21
C SER A 174 9.28 -7.82 -5.61
N PRO A 175 9.16 -8.16 -4.31
CA PRO A 175 7.87 -8.45 -3.72
C PRO A 175 7.05 -7.16 -3.73
N ALA A 176 6.46 -6.86 -4.89
CA ALA A 176 5.34 -5.97 -5.03
C ALA A 176 4.26 -6.62 -4.17
N THR A 177 4.06 -5.98 -3.02
CA THR A 177 2.88 -6.01 -2.18
C THR A 177 1.72 -6.77 -2.80
N GLY A 178 1.54 -8.02 -2.36
CA GLY A 178 0.32 -8.81 -2.57
C GLY A 178 0.08 -9.19 -4.03
N ALA A 179 -0.08 -10.48 -4.27
CA ALA A 179 -0.80 -10.97 -5.44
C ALA A 179 -2.26 -10.46 -5.36
N LYS A 180 -2.50 -9.21 -5.77
CA LYS A 180 -3.78 -8.83 -6.33
C LYS A 180 -3.79 -9.46 -7.70
N THR A 181 -4.61 -10.49 -7.88
CA THR A 181 -5.04 -10.87 -9.21
C THR A 181 -5.46 -9.59 -9.92
N PRO A 182 -4.85 -9.23 -11.08
CA PRO A 182 -5.26 -8.03 -11.78
C PRO A 182 -6.75 -8.17 -12.06
N ALA A 183 -7.53 -7.22 -11.55
CA ALA A 183 -8.94 -7.15 -11.88
C ALA A 183 -9.05 -7.10 -13.41
N TRP A 184 -10.07 -7.74 -13.98
CA TRP A 184 -10.27 -7.86 -15.43
C TRP A 184 -10.25 -6.50 -16.16
N SER A 185 -10.44 -5.41 -15.43
CA SER A 185 -10.37 -4.01 -15.87
C SER A 185 -8.94 -3.45 -16.07
N GLU A 186 -7.90 -4.08 -15.51
CA GLU A 186 -6.50 -3.63 -15.63
C GLU A 186 -5.70 -4.40 -16.68
N LEU A 187 -6.25 -5.47 -17.25
CA LEU A 187 -5.62 -6.16 -18.36
C LEU A 187 -5.76 -5.31 -19.63
N GLY A 188 -4.63 -5.00 -20.28
CA GLY A 188 -4.64 -4.32 -21.57
C GLY A 188 -5.33 -5.17 -22.65
N PHE A 189 -5.97 -4.53 -23.62
CA PHE A 189 -6.65 -5.18 -24.76
C PHE A 189 -5.83 -6.31 -25.38
N TRP A 190 -4.52 -6.08 -25.55
CA TRP A 190 -3.58 -7.06 -26.08
C TRP A 190 -3.40 -8.34 -25.23
N GLN A 191 -3.44 -8.21 -23.89
CA GLN A 191 -3.36 -9.35 -22.98
C GLN A 191 -4.67 -10.14 -22.97
N LEU A 192 -5.82 -9.45 -23.02
CA LEU A 192 -7.13 -10.09 -23.17
C LEU A 192 -7.23 -10.86 -24.50
N CYS A 193 -6.73 -10.28 -25.60
CA CYS A 193 -6.65 -10.98 -26.88
C CYS A 193 -5.76 -12.23 -26.82
N ARG A 194 -4.61 -12.19 -26.12
CA ARG A 194 -3.72 -13.35 -26.00
C ARG A 194 -4.32 -14.49 -25.18
N ILE A 195 -5.06 -14.15 -24.11
CA ILE A 195 -5.78 -15.13 -23.29
C ILE A 195 -6.95 -15.75 -24.07
N GLY A 196 -7.71 -14.94 -24.81
CA GLY A 196 -8.77 -15.44 -25.71
C GLY A 196 -8.23 -16.34 -26.83
N LEU A 197 -7.05 -16.03 -27.36
CA LEU A 197 -6.41 -16.84 -28.41
C LEU A 197 -5.87 -18.17 -27.86
N ALA A 198 -5.32 -18.17 -26.64
CA ALA A 198 -4.92 -19.40 -25.96
C ALA A 198 -6.11 -20.34 -25.69
N PHE A 199 -7.29 -19.80 -25.37
CA PHE A 199 -8.49 -20.61 -25.13
C PHE A 199 -9.17 -21.12 -26.41
N SER A 200 -9.06 -20.39 -27.52
CA SER A 200 -9.67 -20.76 -28.81
C SER A 200 -8.79 -21.65 -29.69
N LEU A 201 -7.48 -21.72 -29.44
CA LEU A 201 -6.52 -22.56 -30.17
C LEU A 201 -6.90 -24.06 -30.22
N PRO A 202 -7.28 -24.72 -29.10
CA PRO A 202 -7.66 -26.13 -29.11
C PRO A 202 -8.87 -26.40 -30.01
N VAL A 203 -9.87 -25.50 -29.97
CA VAL A 203 -11.10 -25.61 -30.78
C VAL A 203 -10.79 -25.39 -32.27
N ALA A 204 -9.93 -24.43 -32.59
CA ALA A 204 -9.50 -24.17 -33.96
C ALA A 204 -8.74 -25.36 -34.57
N VAL A 205 -7.85 -26.00 -33.80
CA VAL A 205 -7.10 -27.19 -34.24
C VAL A 205 -8.04 -28.35 -34.53
N VAL A 206 -9.01 -28.61 -33.66
CA VAL A 206 -10.01 -29.68 -33.86
C VAL A 206 -10.90 -29.40 -35.07
N GLY A 207 -11.35 -28.14 -35.25
CA GLY A 207 -12.14 -27.74 -36.40
C GLY A 207 -11.38 -27.92 -37.72
N LEU A 208 -10.10 -27.53 -37.76
CA LEU A 208 -9.26 -27.65 -38.95
C LEU A 208 -8.98 -29.13 -39.28
N ALA A 209 -8.73 -29.97 -38.27
CA ALA A 209 -8.57 -31.41 -38.44
C ALA A 209 -9.84 -32.06 -39.02
N ALA A 210 -11.03 -31.66 -38.54
CA ALA A 210 -12.31 -32.16 -39.05
C ALA A 210 -12.53 -31.78 -40.52
N VAL A 211 -12.19 -30.55 -40.92
CA VAL A 211 -12.31 -30.08 -42.32
C VAL A 211 -11.35 -30.85 -43.24
N VAL A 212 -10.11 -31.10 -42.80
CA VAL A 212 -9.13 -31.90 -43.56
C VAL A 212 -9.62 -33.35 -43.73
N LEU A 213 -10.15 -33.95 -42.66
CA LEU A 213 -10.75 -35.30 -42.72
C LEU A 213 -11.92 -35.34 -43.71
N LEU A 214 -12.81 -34.36 -43.65
CA LEU A 214 -13.98 -34.29 -44.52
C LEU A 214 -13.58 -34.07 -45.99
N GLY A 215 -12.57 -33.23 -46.23
CA GLY A 215 -11.97 -33.05 -47.56
C GLY A 215 -11.33 -34.33 -48.09
N LEU A 216 -10.58 -35.08 -47.26
CA LEU A 216 -9.98 -36.36 -47.64
C LEU A 216 -11.03 -37.44 -47.92
N VAL A 217 -12.15 -37.46 -47.18
CA VAL A 217 -13.28 -38.37 -47.43
C VAL A 217 -13.97 -38.03 -48.75
N LEU A 218 -14.23 -36.74 -49.02
CA LEU A 218 -14.82 -36.28 -50.28
C LEU A 218 -13.90 -36.48 -51.49
N TRP A 219 -12.57 -36.55 -51.29
CA TRP A 219 -11.62 -36.80 -52.37
C TRP A 219 -11.35 -38.28 -52.62
N ARG A 220 -11.76 -39.16 -51.70
CA ARG A 220 -11.66 -40.63 -51.79
C ARG A 220 -12.96 -41.33 -52.21
N GLY A 221 -14.09 -40.63 -52.20
CA GLY A 221 -15.39 -41.13 -52.67
C GLY A 221 -15.71 -40.60 -54.05
#